data_AF-A0A3D9ZED7-F1
#
_entry.id   AF-A0A3D9ZED7-F1
#
_cell.length_a   1.000
_cell.length_b   1.000
_cell.length_c   1.000
_cell.angle_alpha   90.00
_cell.angle_beta   90.00
_cell.angle_gamma   90.00
#
_symmetry.space_group_name_H-M   'P 1'
#
loop_
_entity.id
_entity.type
_entity.pdbx_description
1 polymer ?
#
loop_
_entity_poly.entity_id
_entity_poly.type
_entity_poly.pdbx_seq_one_letter_code
_entity_poly.pdbx_strand_id
1 'polypeptide(L)'
;MIRTLRRLLGSVSRLTTAKALLAGLRGAGVRLVAVGGAGSLLVPGSGGTLAVDDPAHVAPAWRAIARAGNDQLAAFRTSTDVDCSYLSPPAILEPGERTGSYRIGTDELLVDSSGLSTISCEDLALPLLEEVERPRHHRTRFTVARADGSVPRPRSAASSRSR
;
A
#
# COMPACT_ATOMS: atom_id res chain seq x y z
N MET A 1 -21.29 -9.98 24.86
CA MET A 1 -22.03 -9.18 23.86
C MET A 1 -21.16 -8.13 23.14
N ILE A 2 -19.83 -8.32 23.02
CA ILE A 2 -18.90 -7.37 22.35
C ILE A 2 -18.27 -7.96 21.06
N ARG A 3 -18.42 -9.27 20.79
CA ARG A 3 -17.93 -9.90 19.55
C ARG A 3 -18.71 -9.53 18.28
N THR A 4 -19.92 -9.00 18.41
CA THR A 4 -20.82 -8.76 17.28
C THR A 4 -20.56 -7.44 16.56
N LEU A 5 -20.00 -6.44 17.26
CA LEU A 5 -19.80 -5.09 16.69
C LEU A 5 -18.63 -5.01 15.68
N ARG A 6 -17.68 -5.97 15.70
CA ARG A 6 -16.60 -6.05 14.71
C ARG A 6 -17.07 -6.50 13.31
N ARG A 7 -18.28 -7.08 13.20
CA ARG A 7 -18.85 -7.51 11.91
C ARG A 7 -19.52 -6.39 11.13
N LEU A 8 -19.93 -5.31 11.78
CA LEU A 8 -20.70 -4.23 11.15
C LEU A 8 -19.85 -3.13 10.50
N LEU A 9 -18.58 -3.00 10.87
CA LEU A 9 -17.62 -2.10 10.20
C LEU A 9 -16.78 -2.79 9.11
N GLY A 10 -17.04 -4.09 8.84
CA GLY A 10 -16.23 -4.92 7.96
C GLY A 10 -16.93 -5.43 6.69
N SER A 11 -18.09 -4.88 6.31
CA SER A 11 -18.95 -5.50 5.28
C SER A 11 -19.01 -4.79 3.93
N VAL A 12 -18.38 -3.63 3.74
CA VAL A 12 -18.24 -3.08 2.38
C VAL A 12 -16.96 -3.65 1.78
N SER A 13 -17.12 -4.58 0.84
CA SER A 13 -16.01 -5.12 0.07
C SER A 13 -15.20 -3.99 -0.57
N ARG A 14 -13.87 -4.06 -0.47
CA ARG A 14 -12.95 -3.08 -1.11
C ARG A 14 -13.27 -2.88 -2.59
N LEU A 15 -13.66 -3.95 -3.27
CA LEU A 15 -14.11 -3.92 -4.67
C LEU A 15 -15.39 -3.10 -4.84
N THR A 16 -16.38 -3.29 -3.96
CA THR A 16 -17.64 -2.54 -3.99
C THR A 16 -17.38 -1.06 -3.78
N THR A 17 -16.55 -0.69 -2.81
CA THR A 17 -16.16 0.70 -2.56
C THR A 17 -15.45 1.30 -3.77
N ALA A 18 -14.47 0.60 -4.35
CA ALA A 18 -13.76 1.07 -5.54
C ALA A 18 -14.71 1.30 -6.72
N LYS A 19 -15.59 0.34 -7.01
CA LYS A 19 -16.58 0.46 -8.09
C LYS A 19 -17.54 1.63 -7.85
N ALA A 20 -18.01 1.81 -6.62
CA ALA A 20 -18.92 2.91 -6.28
C ALA A 20 -18.25 4.28 -6.44
N LEU A 21 -17.02 4.44 -5.96
CA LEU A 21 -16.25 5.68 -6.12
C LEU A 21 -15.97 5.98 -7.59
N LEU A 22 -15.47 5.00 -8.33
CA LEU A 22 -15.18 5.15 -9.76
C LEU A 22 -16.45 5.47 -10.56
N ALA A 23 -17.58 4.82 -10.27
CA ALA A 23 -18.85 5.12 -10.92
C ALA A 23 -19.36 6.53 -10.59
N GLY A 24 -19.29 6.94 -9.32
CA GLY A 24 -19.77 8.24 -8.86
C GLY A 24 -18.95 9.43 -9.37
N LEU A 25 -17.66 9.22 -9.68
CA LEU A 25 -16.77 10.28 -10.18
C LEU A 25 -16.77 10.42 -11.71
N ARG A 26 -17.50 9.56 -12.45
CA ARG A 26 -17.58 9.66 -13.91
C ARG A 26 -18.13 11.01 -14.33
N GLY A 27 -17.41 11.71 -15.21
CA GLY A 27 -17.81 13.03 -15.71
C GLY A 27 -17.73 14.17 -14.68
N ALA A 28 -17.32 13.91 -13.44
CA ALA A 28 -17.25 14.94 -12.40
C ALA A 28 -16.06 15.91 -12.57
N GLY A 29 -15.09 15.59 -13.42
CA GLY A 29 -13.86 16.37 -13.56
C GLY A 29 -12.94 16.31 -12.33
N VAL A 30 -13.21 15.38 -11.40
CA VAL A 30 -12.45 15.18 -10.16
C VAL A 30 -11.52 13.97 -10.30
N ARG A 31 -10.30 14.11 -9.79
CA ARG A 31 -9.29 13.05 -9.75
C ARG A 31 -9.40 12.19 -8.49
N LEU A 32 -9.12 10.88 -8.63
CA LEU A 32 -9.11 9.93 -7.51
C LEU A 32 -7.71 9.35 -7.27
N VAL A 33 -7.14 9.59 -6.09
CA VAL A 33 -5.92 8.90 -5.62
C VAL A 33 -6.34 7.86 -4.58
N ALA A 34 -6.02 6.59 -4.80
CA ALA A 34 -6.39 5.51 -3.91
C ALA A 34 -5.18 4.78 -3.34
N VAL A 35 -5.24 4.43 -2.06
CA VAL A 35 -4.25 3.55 -1.41
C VAL A 35 -4.77 2.12 -1.41
N GLY A 36 -3.92 1.21 -1.86
CA GLY A 36 -4.24 -0.20 -2.06
C GLY A 36 -3.65 -1.14 -1.03
N GLY A 37 -2.94 -2.16 -1.52
CA GLY A 37 -2.20 -3.12 -0.71
C GLY A 37 -1.07 -3.74 -1.53
N ALA A 38 -0.06 -4.28 -0.84
CA ALA A 38 1.16 -4.82 -1.46
C ALA A 38 0.93 -6.12 -2.25
N GLY A 39 -0.16 -6.85 -2.00
CA GLY A 39 -0.37 -8.22 -2.48
C GLY A 39 -0.29 -8.43 -4.00
N SER A 40 -0.50 -7.37 -4.79
CA SER A 40 -0.44 -7.41 -6.27
C SER A 40 0.91 -7.01 -6.85
N LEU A 41 1.88 -6.63 -6.01
CA LEU A 41 3.23 -6.31 -6.44
C LEU A 41 4.00 -7.61 -6.70
N LEU A 42 4.86 -7.58 -7.73
CA LEU A 42 5.77 -8.67 -8.07
C LEU A 42 6.90 -8.72 -7.04
N VAL A 43 7.33 -9.92 -6.66
CA VAL A 43 8.52 -10.13 -5.85
C VAL A 43 9.75 -10.05 -6.76
N PRO A 44 10.71 -9.14 -6.51
CA PRO A 44 11.93 -8.99 -7.32
C PRO A 44 12.65 -10.31 -7.55
N GLY A 45 13.05 -10.56 -8.79
CA GLY A 45 13.84 -11.76 -9.14
C GLY A 45 13.12 -13.09 -9.01
N SER A 46 11.83 -13.12 -8.64
CA SER A 46 11.06 -14.35 -8.42
C SER A 46 10.53 -15.02 -9.70
N GLY A 47 10.72 -14.40 -10.86
CA GLY A 47 10.15 -14.88 -12.13
C GLY A 47 8.64 -14.70 -12.27
N GLY A 48 8.04 -13.78 -11.51
CA GLY A 48 6.62 -13.42 -11.64
C GLY A 48 5.74 -13.72 -10.41
N THR A 49 6.33 -14.10 -9.28
CA THR A 49 5.57 -14.36 -8.04
C THR A 49 4.98 -13.06 -7.51
N LEU A 50 3.69 -13.09 -7.15
CA LEU A 50 3.04 -11.96 -6.48
C LEU A 50 3.27 -12.03 -4.97
N ALA A 51 3.37 -10.86 -4.33
CA ALA A 51 3.58 -10.75 -2.89
C ALA A 51 2.52 -11.49 -2.06
N VAL A 52 1.26 -11.55 -2.52
CA VAL A 52 0.19 -12.29 -1.84
C VAL A 52 0.45 -13.80 -1.73
N ASP A 53 1.22 -14.35 -2.66
CA ASP A 53 1.55 -15.77 -2.73
C ASP A 53 2.87 -16.09 -2.01
N ASP A 54 3.66 -15.07 -1.66
CA ASP A 54 4.92 -15.19 -0.91
C ASP A 54 4.74 -14.90 0.59
N PRO A 55 4.88 -15.92 1.48
CA PRO A 55 4.80 -15.74 2.93
C PRO A 55 5.83 -14.78 3.54
N ALA A 56 6.97 -14.54 2.87
CA ALA A 56 8.00 -13.61 3.32
C ALA A 56 7.53 -12.14 3.25
N HIS A 57 6.58 -11.85 2.36
CA HIS A 57 6.01 -10.51 2.17
C HIS A 57 4.57 -10.38 2.66
N VAL A 58 3.74 -11.42 2.49
CA VAL A 58 2.36 -11.45 2.98
C VAL A 58 2.13 -12.71 3.79
N ALA A 59 2.11 -12.56 5.12
CA ALA A 59 1.83 -13.68 6.01
C ALA A 59 0.45 -14.31 5.71
N PRO A 60 0.28 -15.64 5.89
CA PRO A 60 -0.97 -16.33 5.55
C PRO A 60 -2.24 -15.71 6.14
N ALA A 61 -2.13 -15.14 7.36
CA ALA A 61 -3.23 -14.47 8.04
C ALA A 61 -3.77 -13.23 7.30
N TRP A 62 -2.95 -12.60 6.45
CA TRP A 62 -3.28 -11.39 5.70
C TRP A 62 -3.64 -11.66 4.23
N ARG A 63 -3.53 -12.90 3.75
CA ARG A 63 -3.79 -13.22 2.33
C ARG A 63 -5.19 -12.86 1.87
N ALA A 64 -6.21 -13.07 2.70
CA ALA A 64 -7.59 -12.74 2.34
C ALA A 64 -7.76 -11.23 2.07
N ILE A 65 -7.20 -10.38 2.94
CA ILE A 65 -7.27 -8.92 2.75
C ILE A 65 -6.38 -8.45 1.60
N ALA A 66 -5.23 -9.10 1.38
CA ALA A 66 -4.36 -8.83 0.23
C ALA A 66 -5.06 -9.15 -1.10
N ARG A 67 -5.74 -10.31 -1.21
CA ARG A 67 -6.54 -10.67 -2.39
C ARG A 67 -7.68 -9.67 -2.64
N ALA A 68 -8.37 -9.23 -1.59
CA ALA A 68 -9.37 -8.17 -1.72
C ALA A 68 -8.79 -6.84 -2.23
N GLY A 69 -7.52 -6.53 -1.89
CA GLY A 69 -6.79 -5.40 -2.46
C GLY A 69 -6.42 -5.60 -3.94
N ASN A 70 -6.16 -6.84 -4.38
CA ASN A 70 -5.93 -7.16 -5.79
C ASN A 70 -7.22 -6.96 -6.61
N ASP A 71 -8.37 -7.36 -6.08
CA ASP A 71 -9.67 -7.12 -6.71
C ASP A 71 -9.97 -5.62 -6.81
N GLN A 72 -9.63 -4.85 -5.77
CA GLN A 72 -9.72 -3.39 -5.77
C GLN A 72 -8.88 -2.81 -6.92
N LEU A 73 -7.60 -3.17 -7.04
CA LEU A 73 -6.73 -2.71 -8.14
C LEU A 73 -7.29 -3.09 -9.52
N ALA A 74 -7.85 -4.28 -9.66
CA ALA A 74 -8.45 -4.71 -10.93
C ALA A 74 -9.57 -3.76 -11.38
N ALA A 75 -10.41 -3.28 -10.46
CA ALA A 75 -11.43 -2.28 -10.78
C ALA A 75 -10.82 -0.96 -11.27
N PHE A 76 -9.75 -0.48 -10.63
CA PHE A 76 -9.04 0.73 -11.07
C PHE A 76 -8.43 0.57 -12.46
N ARG A 77 -7.82 -0.58 -12.77
CA ARG A 77 -7.25 -0.87 -14.09
C ARG A 77 -8.27 -0.90 -15.22
N THR A 78 -9.52 -1.25 -14.92
CA THR A 78 -10.61 -1.23 -15.90
C THR A 78 -11.26 0.14 -16.08
N SER A 79 -10.91 1.14 -15.27
CA SER A 79 -11.47 2.48 -15.37
C SER A 79 -10.78 3.31 -16.45
N THR A 80 -11.50 3.64 -17.51
CA THR A 80 -10.99 4.48 -18.61
C THR A 80 -11.40 5.95 -18.47
N ASP A 81 -12.47 6.24 -17.74
CA ASP A 81 -13.15 7.56 -17.82
C ASP A 81 -12.93 8.42 -16.58
N VAL A 82 -12.36 7.86 -15.51
CA VAL A 82 -11.95 8.59 -14.31
C VAL A 82 -10.44 8.73 -14.33
N ASP A 83 -9.95 9.95 -14.17
CA ASP A 83 -8.52 10.16 -13.94
C ASP A 83 -8.16 9.72 -12.51
N CYS A 84 -7.40 8.64 -12.39
CA CYS A 84 -7.09 8.05 -11.10
C CYS A 84 -5.64 7.58 -11.00
N SER A 85 -5.14 7.43 -9.77
CA SER A 85 -3.91 6.70 -9.48
C SER A 85 -4.14 5.72 -8.34
N TYR A 86 -3.34 4.65 -8.34
CA TYR A 86 -3.41 3.62 -7.31
C TYR A 86 -2.03 3.41 -6.69
N LEU A 87 -1.86 3.81 -5.44
CA LEU A 87 -0.63 3.58 -4.70
C LEU A 87 -0.73 2.21 -4.01
N SER A 88 0.08 1.25 -4.44
CA SER A 88 0.31 0.01 -3.69
C SER A 88 1.44 0.26 -2.69
N PRO A 89 1.20 0.23 -1.37
CA PRO A 89 2.25 0.44 -0.39
C PRO A 89 3.24 -0.74 -0.36
N PRO A 90 4.40 -0.58 0.29
CA PRO A 90 5.27 -1.69 0.68
C PRO A 90 4.57 -2.79 1.47
N ALA A 91 5.24 -3.94 1.56
CA ALA A 91 4.77 -5.06 2.38
C ALA A 91 4.65 -4.70 3.87
N ILE A 92 5.54 -3.83 4.35
CA ILE A 92 5.55 -3.32 5.73
C ILE A 92 5.20 -1.83 5.71
N LEU A 93 4.08 -1.50 6.33
CA LEU A 93 3.61 -0.12 6.53
C LEU A 93 3.21 0.04 7.99
N GLU A 94 4.02 0.76 8.74
CA GLU A 94 3.86 0.95 10.17
C GLU A 94 4.20 2.41 10.55
N PRO A 95 3.69 2.93 11.67
CA PRO A 95 4.16 4.21 12.21
C PRO A 95 5.67 4.21 12.42
N GLY A 96 6.34 5.31 12.10
CA GLY A 96 7.79 5.41 12.19
C GLY A 96 8.30 6.84 12.12
N GLU A 97 9.56 6.97 11.69
CA GLU A 97 10.20 8.27 11.50
C GLU A 97 9.82 8.87 10.13
N ARG A 98 9.61 10.19 10.10
CA ARG A 98 9.50 10.97 8.87
C ARG A 98 10.90 11.33 8.38
N THR A 99 11.40 10.59 7.40
CA THR A 99 12.72 10.84 6.81
C THR A 99 12.70 11.86 5.69
N GLY A 100 11.53 12.09 5.08
CA GLY A 100 11.41 12.99 3.93
C GLY A 100 11.92 12.40 2.61
N SER A 101 12.33 11.12 2.59
CA SER A 101 12.94 10.49 1.43
C SER A 101 12.33 9.13 1.12
N TYR A 102 12.01 8.90 -0.16
CA TYR A 102 11.43 7.65 -0.63
C TYR A 102 11.86 7.36 -2.07
N ARG A 103 11.77 6.09 -2.46
CA ARG A 103 11.91 5.61 -3.84
C ARG A 103 10.52 5.40 -4.44
N ILE A 104 10.42 5.53 -5.76
CA ILE A 104 9.19 5.27 -6.52
C ILE A 104 9.43 4.09 -7.46
N GLY A 105 8.42 3.25 -7.62
CA GLY A 105 8.40 2.13 -8.55
C GLY A 105 7.01 1.95 -9.16
N THR A 106 6.85 0.92 -9.96
CA THR A 106 5.57 0.61 -10.64
C THR A 106 4.96 -0.65 -10.05
N ASP A 107 5.39 -1.80 -10.53
CA ASP A 107 4.65 -3.07 -10.42
C ASP A 107 5.35 -4.11 -9.54
N GLU A 108 6.58 -3.84 -9.15
CA GLU A 108 7.43 -4.72 -8.36
C GLU A 108 7.63 -4.14 -6.95
N LEU A 109 7.74 -5.00 -5.94
CA LEU A 109 8.12 -4.59 -4.59
C LEU A 109 9.48 -3.91 -4.63
N LEU A 110 9.55 -2.72 -4.05
CA LEU A 110 10.83 -2.10 -3.76
C LEU A 110 11.33 -2.67 -2.43
N VAL A 111 12.44 -3.41 -2.48
CA VAL A 111 13.11 -3.99 -1.31
C VAL A 111 14.44 -3.26 -1.05
N ASP A 112 14.90 -3.30 0.19
CA ASP A 112 16.25 -2.87 0.56
C ASP A 112 17.27 -4.03 0.45
N SER A 113 18.52 -3.78 0.84
CA SER A 113 19.60 -4.78 0.80
C SER A 113 19.38 -5.97 1.75
N SER A 114 18.46 -5.86 2.71
CA SER A 114 18.04 -6.95 3.59
C SER A 114 16.81 -7.70 3.07
N GLY A 115 16.28 -7.31 1.91
CA GLY A 115 15.08 -7.88 1.30
C GLY A 115 13.77 -7.33 1.88
N LEU A 116 13.82 -6.28 2.72
CA LEU A 116 12.63 -5.71 3.33
C LEU A 116 12.01 -4.64 2.42
N SER A 117 10.70 -4.75 2.20
CA SER A 117 9.90 -3.72 1.55
C SER A 117 9.15 -2.93 2.62
N THR A 118 9.62 -1.72 2.92
CA THR A 118 9.13 -0.92 4.04
C THR A 118 9.02 0.57 3.71
N ILE A 119 8.06 1.24 4.36
CA ILE A 119 7.98 2.71 4.49
C ILE A 119 7.21 3.04 5.78
N SER A 120 7.50 4.18 6.40
CA SER A 120 6.71 4.67 7.52
C SER A 120 5.38 5.26 7.02
N CYS A 121 4.35 5.26 7.87
CA CYS A 121 3.10 5.97 7.59
C CYS A 121 3.34 7.47 7.31
N GLU A 122 4.31 8.06 8.01
CA GLU A 122 4.69 9.47 7.91
C GLU A 122 5.33 9.79 6.57
N ASP A 123 6.20 8.91 6.05
CA ASP A 123 6.82 9.10 4.73
C ASP A 123 5.89 8.70 3.59
N LEU A 124 4.96 7.76 3.79
CA LEU A 124 3.94 7.42 2.79
C LEU A 124 3.02 8.61 2.45
N ALA A 125 2.80 9.51 3.41
CA ALA A 125 1.99 10.70 3.20
C ALA A 125 2.59 11.66 2.16
N LEU A 126 3.92 11.64 1.97
CA LEU A 126 4.63 12.52 1.04
C LEU A 126 4.26 12.25 -0.43
N PRO A 127 4.47 11.04 -0.99
CA PRO A 127 4.08 10.76 -2.37
C PRO A 127 2.58 10.88 -2.60
N LEU A 128 1.74 10.66 -1.58
CA LEU A 128 0.30 10.89 -1.70
C LEU A 128 -0.02 12.37 -1.88
N LEU A 129 0.57 13.25 -1.07
CA LEU A 129 0.39 14.69 -1.20
C LEU A 129 0.95 15.20 -2.53
N GLU A 130 2.15 14.76 -2.91
CA GLU A 130 2.77 15.12 -4.19
C GLU A 130 1.90 14.69 -5.39
N GLU A 131 1.32 13.49 -5.35
CA GLU A 131 0.46 13.00 -6.43
C GLU A 131 -0.87 13.76 -6.55
N VAL A 132 -1.36 14.35 -5.45
CA VAL A 132 -2.53 15.22 -5.43
C VAL A 132 -2.18 16.62 -5.96
N GLU A 133 -1.06 17.19 -5.54
CA GLU A 133 -0.64 18.55 -5.93
C GLU A 133 -0.08 18.62 -7.36
N ARG A 134 0.68 17.60 -7.76
CA ARG A 134 1.38 17.51 -9.05
C ARG A 134 1.21 16.10 -9.63
N PRO A 135 0.03 15.78 -10.19
CA PRO A 135 -0.26 14.47 -10.73
C PRO A 135 0.82 13.97 -11.70
N ARG A 136 1.36 12.77 -11.46
CA ARG A 136 2.33 12.11 -12.35
C ARG A 136 1.78 10.79 -12.90
N HIS A 137 0.84 10.17 -12.21
CA HIS A 137 0.37 8.82 -12.52
C HIS A 137 -1.09 8.83 -13.00
N HIS A 138 -1.34 8.78 -14.30
CA HIS A 138 -2.70 8.76 -14.83
C HIS A 138 -3.16 7.35 -15.17
N ARG A 139 -4.25 6.91 -14.53
CA ARG A 139 -4.90 5.59 -14.68
C ARG A 139 -3.92 4.42 -14.54
N THR A 140 -2.93 4.61 -13.68
CA THR A 140 -1.87 3.63 -13.45
C THR A 140 -1.65 3.40 -11.96
N ARG A 141 -0.98 2.28 -11.66
CA ARG A 141 -0.54 1.92 -10.32
C ARG A 141 0.94 2.27 -10.18
N PHE A 142 1.30 2.71 -8.99
CA PHE A 142 2.69 2.92 -8.59
C PHE A 142 2.89 2.39 -7.17
N THR A 143 4.15 2.28 -6.77
CA THR A 143 4.56 1.91 -5.42
C THR A 143 5.66 2.85 -4.95
N VAL A 144 5.90 2.86 -3.65
CA VAL A 144 6.99 3.59 -3.03
C VAL A 144 7.67 2.69 -2.00
N ALA A 145 8.88 3.05 -1.58
CA ALA A 145 9.53 2.47 -0.40
C ALA A 145 10.47 3.50 0.22
N ARG A 146 10.95 3.22 1.43
CA ARG A 146 11.99 4.00 2.10
C ARG A 146 13.19 4.19 1.15
N ALA A 147 13.78 5.37 1.16
CA ALA A 147 15.06 5.61 0.49
C ALA A 147 16.19 4.81 1.18
N ASP A 148 17.12 4.30 0.38
CA ASP A 148 18.23 3.52 0.92
C ASP A 148 19.23 4.49 1.59
N GLY A 149 19.27 4.47 2.92
CA GLY A 149 20.08 5.38 3.73
C GLY A 149 19.55 5.47 5.16
N SER A 150 20.32 4.92 6.10
CA SER A 150 20.01 4.71 7.53
C SER A 150 18.97 3.63 7.82
N VAL A 151 19.46 2.39 7.99
CA VAL A 151 18.77 1.34 8.75
C VAL A 151 18.51 1.91 10.15
N PRO A 152 17.25 2.08 10.60
CA PRO A 152 16.99 2.41 11.99
C PRO A 152 17.50 1.27 12.86
N ARG A 153 18.42 1.57 13.79
CA ARG A 153 18.80 0.57 14.81
C ARG A 153 17.54 0.21 15.59
N PRO A 154 17.31 -1.08 15.90
CA PRO A 154 16.21 -1.46 16.77
C PRO A 154 16.35 -0.71 18.11
N ARG A 155 15.25 -0.14 18.60
CA ARG A 155 15.20 0.39 19.96
C ARG A 155 15.54 -0.74 20.91
N SER A 156 16.73 -0.67 21.50
CA SER A 156 17.12 -1.45 22.67
C SER A 156 16.00 -1.36 23.70
N ALA A 157 15.40 -2.50 24.04
CA ALA A 157 14.48 -2.58 25.16
C ALA A 157 15.23 -2.09 26.39
N ALA A 158 14.80 -0.96 26.94
CA ALA A 158 15.34 -0.43 28.18
C ALA A 158 15.31 -1.54 29.24
N SER A 159 16.49 -2.01 29.62
CA SER A 159 16.66 -2.90 30.74
C SER A 159 16.35 -2.10 32.00
N SER A 160 15.11 -2.22 32.47
CA SER A 160 14.76 -1.91 33.85
C SER A 160 15.55 -2.84 34.77
N ARG A 161 16.76 -2.44 35.15
CA ARG A 161 17.41 -2.99 36.34
C ARG A 161 17.18 -2.00 37.47
N SER A 162 16.21 -2.34 38.32
CA SER A 162 16.11 -1.81 39.66
C SER A 162 17.37 -2.18 40.44
N ARG A 163 18.02 -1.20 41.05
CA ARG A 163 18.68 -1.33 42.35
C ARG A 163 18.48 -0.02 43.11
#